data_AF-C7NUR9-F1
#
_entry.id   AF-C7NUR9-F1
#
_cell.length_a   1.000
_cell.length_b   1.000
_cell.length_c   1.000
_cell.angle_alpha   90.00
_cell.angle_beta   90.00
_cell.angle_gamma   90.00
#
_symmetry.space_group_name_H-M   'P 1'
#
loop_
_entity.id
_entity.type
_entity.pdbx_description
1 polymer ?
#
loop_
_entity_poly.entity_id
_entity_poly.type
_entity_poly.pdbx_seq_one_letter_code
_entity_poly.pdbx_strand_id
1 'polypeptide(L)'
;MTEDTTPAITDDHRLLLGAGFAFGVMMTLLVLVLVLVLDGTFAVDDLVTTSDGLIAVAGIVFAGILGIAMYVLAFPDNRAMIPIAKDDERARE
;
A
#
# COMPACT_ATOMS: atom_id res chain seq x y z
N MET A 1 -16.04 -33.62 9.15
CA MET A 1 -15.30 -32.35 9.25
C MET A 1 -13.89 -32.64 8.82
N THR A 2 -13.50 -32.16 7.64
CA THR A 2 -12.11 -32.21 7.17
C THR A 2 -11.32 -31.20 8.00
N GLU A 3 -10.27 -31.64 8.67
CA GLU A 3 -9.37 -30.79 9.45
C GLU A 3 -8.72 -29.78 8.50
N ASP A 4 -8.86 -28.49 8.79
CA ASP A 4 -8.24 -27.44 7.98
C ASP A 4 -6.73 -27.47 8.23
N THR A 5 -5.99 -28.00 7.26
CA THR A 5 -4.52 -28.14 7.31
C THR A 5 -3.82 -26.91 6.74
N THR A 6 -4.57 -25.84 6.42
CA THR A 6 -3.99 -24.61 5.86
C THR A 6 -3.13 -23.93 6.91
N PRO A 7 -1.82 -23.75 6.67
CA PRO A 7 -0.96 -23.03 7.60
C PRO A 7 -1.44 -21.58 7.77
N ALA A 8 -1.45 -21.09 9.02
CA ALA A 8 -1.83 -19.72 9.31
C ALA A 8 -0.92 -18.72 8.58
N ILE A 9 -1.51 -17.71 7.96
CA ILE A 9 -0.77 -16.61 7.32
C ILE A 9 0.13 -15.93 8.35
N THR A 10 1.42 -15.83 8.07
CA THR A 10 2.38 -15.11 8.92
C THR A 10 2.30 -13.60 8.70
N ASP A 11 2.77 -12.81 9.66
CA ASP A 11 2.75 -11.34 9.57
C ASP A 11 3.49 -10.80 8.34
N ASP A 12 4.51 -11.50 7.88
CA ASP A 12 5.27 -11.18 6.68
C ASP A 12 4.38 -11.27 5.44
N HIS A 13 3.55 -12.31 5.36
CA HIS A 13 2.59 -12.47 4.28
C HIS A 13 1.49 -11.39 4.35
N ARG A 14 1.08 -10.98 5.56
CA ARG A 14 0.11 -9.88 5.75
C ARG A 14 0.68 -8.54 5.28
N LEU A 15 1.93 -8.24 5.63
CA LEU A 15 2.62 -7.01 5.23
C LEU A 15 2.88 -6.98 3.72
N LEU A 16 3.28 -8.10 3.11
CA LEU A 16 3.42 -8.20 1.65
C LEU A 16 2.07 -8.04 0.93
N LEU A 17 1.00 -8.62 1.49
CA LEU A 17 -0.35 -8.45 0.95
C LEU A 17 -0.78 -6.99 1.02
N GLY A 18 -0.58 -6.33 2.16
CA GLY A 18 -0.86 -4.90 2.35
C GLY A 18 -0.03 -4.02 1.42
N ALA A 19 1.26 -4.31 1.26
CA ALA A 19 2.15 -3.63 0.34
C ALA A 19 1.67 -3.76 -1.11
N GLY A 20 1.34 -4.98 -1.53
CA GLY A 20 0.79 -5.26 -2.86
C GLY A 20 -0.51 -4.50 -3.13
N PHE A 21 -1.41 -4.43 -2.15
CA PHE A 21 -2.63 -3.62 -2.24
C PHE A 21 -2.31 -2.13 -2.41
N ALA A 22 -1.44 -1.57 -1.57
CA ALA A 22 -1.07 -0.15 -1.63
C ALA A 22 -0.40 0.22 -2.97
N PHE A 23 0.50 -0.63 -3.49
CA PHE A 23 1.07 -0.46 -4.82
C PHE A 23 0.02 -0.60 -5.93
N GLY A 24 -0.94 -1.50 -5.77
CA GLY A 24 -2.09 -1.62 -6.67
C GLY A 24 -2.90 -0.32 -6.73
N VAL A 25 -3.23 0.27 -5.58
CA VAL A 25 -3.93 1.57 -5.50
C VAL A 25 -3.11 2.69 -6.14
N MET A 26 -1.81 2.74 -5.87
CA MET A 26 -0.91 3.72 -6.51
C MET A 26 -0.94 3.58 -8.04
N MET A 27 -0.88 2.35 -8.55
CA MET A 27 -0.91 2.07 -9.98
C MET A 27 -2.25 2.46 -10.61
N THR A 28 -3.38 2.15 -9.98
CA THR A 28 -4.70 2.53 -10.50
C THR A 28 -4.89 4.03 -10.53
N LEU A 29 -4.40 4.76 -9.53
CA LEU A 29 -4.41 6.23 -9.53
C LEU A 29 -3.52 6.82 -10.64
N LEU A 30 -2.33 6.27 -10.87
CA LEU A 30 -1.46 6.68 -11.98
C LEU A 30 -2.14 6.46 -13.34
N VAL A 31 -2.77 5.30 -13.53
CA VAL A 31 -3.51 5.00 -14.76
C VAL A 31 -4.71 5.93 -14.92
N LEU A 32 -5.44 6.23 -13.84
CA LEU A 32 -6.57 7.17 -13.88
C LEU A 32 -6.11 8.55 -14.35
N VAL A 33 -5.04 9.10 -13.76
CA VAL A 33 -4.50 10.41 -14.16
C VAL A 33 -4.04 10.37 -15.63
N LEU A 34 -3.37 9.29 -16.05
CA LEU A 34 -2.94 9.13 -17.44
C LEU A 34 -4.13 9.15 -18.40
N VAL A 35 -5.21 8.42 -18.10
CA VAL A 35 -6.41 8.38 -18.94
C VAL A 35 -7.09 9.75 -19.02
N LEU A 36 -7.21 10.46 -17.88
CA LEU A 36 -7.80 11.80 -17.84
C LEU A 36 -7.02 12.81 -18.70
N VAL A 37 -5.69 12.70 -18.69
CA VAL A 37 -4.82 13.54 -19.53
C VAL A 37 -4.96 13.19 -21.01
N LEU A 38 -4.96 11.90 -21.35
CA LEU A 38 -5.04 11.45 -22.75
C LEU A 38 -6.40 11.75 -23.39
N ASP A 39 -7.49 11.74 -22.62
CA ASP A 39 -8.84 12.09 -23.08
C ASP A 39 -9.08 13.61 -23.11
N GLY A 40 -8.12 14.42 -22.64
CA GLY A 40 -8.23 15.88 -22.61
C GLY A 40 -9.14 16.44 -21.52
N THR A 41 -9.62 15.60 -20.61
CA THR A 41 -10.38 16.01 -19.43
C THR A 41 -9.52 16.78 -18.43
N PHE A 42 -8.21 16.54 -18.42
CA PHE A 42 -7.26 17.15 -17.49
C PHE A 42 -6.00 17.61 -18.21
N ALA A 43 -5.58 18.88 -18.05
CA ALA A 43 -4.31 19.32 -18.61
C ALA A 43 -3.14 18.83 -17.73
N VAL A 44 -1.96 18.63 -18.34
CA VAL A 44 -0.76 18.23 -17.57
C VAL A 44 -0.37 19.29 -16.54
N ASP A 45 -0.56 20.57 -16.87
CA ASP A 45 -0.27 21.68 -15.95
C ASP A 45 -1.23 21.67 -14.74
N ASP A 46 -2.45 21.18 -14.92
CA ASP A 46 -3.45 21.11 -13.86
C ASP A 46 -3.04 20.16 -12.72
N LEU A 47 -2.11 19.21 -12.95
CA LEU A 47 -1.61 18.30 -11.90
C LEU A 47 -0.96 19.05 -10.73
N VAL A 48 -0.40 20.24 -10.98
CA VAL A 48 0.35 20.99 -9.96
C VAL A 48 -0.22 22.38 -9.68
N THR A 49 -1.11 22.88 -10.54
CA THR A 49 -1.72 24.21 -10.39
C THR A 49 -3.12 24.17 -9.77
N THR A 50 -3.81 23.02 -9.85
CA THR A 50 -5.18 22.86 -9.31
C THR A 50 -5.20 22.03 -8.03
N SER A 51 -6.20 22.30 -7.19
CA SER A 51 -6.43 21.51 -5.97
C SER A 51 -6.67 20.03 -6.28
N ASP A 52 -7.45 19.73 -7.33
CA ASP A 52 -7.78 18.35 -7.71
C ASP A 52 -6.53 17.58 -8.18
N GLY A 53 -5.67 18.23 -8.97
CA GLY A 53 -4.39 17.67 -9.39
C GLY A 53 -3.47 17.39 -8.20
N LEU A 54 -3.33 18.36 -7.28
CA LEU A 54 -2.53 18.19 -6.07
C LEU A 54 -3.05 17.07 -5.17
N ILE A 55 -4.37 16.91 -5.04
CA ILE A 55 -4.99 15.80 -4.29
C ILE A 55 -4.66 14.46 -4.94
N ALA A 56 -4.76 14.35 -6.26
CA ALA A 56 -4.41 13.12 -6.98
C ALA A 56 -2.93 12.75 -6.79
N VAL A 57 -2.03 13.74 -6.95
CA VAL A 57 -0.59 13.55 -6.72
C VAL A 57 -0.31 13.15 -5.27
N ALA A 58 -0.93 13.81 -4.30
CA ALA A 58 -0.79 13.48 -2.89
C ALA A 58 -1.26 12.05 -2.60
N GLY A 59 -2.39 11.61 -3.18
CA GLY A 59 -2.90 10.25 -3.05
C GLY A 59 -1.95 9.19 -3.62
N ILE A 60 -1.38 9.45 -4.79
CA ILE A 60 -0.38 8.57 -5.43
C ILE A 60 0.86 8.44 -4.53
N VAL A 61 1.41 9.58 -4.09
CA VAL A 61 2.59 9.60 -3.23
C VAL A 61 2.32 8.89 -1.90
N PHE A 62 1.16 9.15 -1.29
CA PHE A 62 0.76 8.51 -0.04
C PHE A 62 0.64 6.98 -0.17
N ALA A 63 -0.03 6.50 -1.22
CA ALA A 63 -0.14 5.07 -1.49
C ALA A 63 1.25 4.43 -1.72
N GLY A 64 2.15 5.12 -2.43
CA GLY A 64 3.53 4.69 -2.62
C GLY A 64 4.30 4.59 -1.30
N ILE A 65 4.20 5.60 -0.42
CA ILE A 65 4.84 5.60 0.90
C ILE A 65 4.34 4.42 1.74
N LEU A 66 3.03 4.19 1.79
CA LEU A 66 2.47 3.06 2.53
C LEU A 66 2.92 1.71 1.97
N GLY A 67 2.91 1.56 0.64
CA GLY A 67 3.38 0.35 -0.04
C GLY A 67 4.84 0.06 0.27
N ILE A 68 5.71 1.08 0.18
CA ILE A 68 7.13 0.96 0.51
C ILE A 68 7.31 0.62 1.98
N ALA A 69 6.61 1.31 2.89
CA ALA A 69 6.72 1.05 4.34
C ALA A 69 6.36 -0.40 4.67
N MET A 70 5.22 -0.90 4.15
CA MET A 70 4.79 -2.28 4.37
C MET A 70 5.74 -3.29 3.71
N TYR A 71 6.24 -3.00 2.51
CA TYR A 71 7.19 -3.85 1.79
C TYR A 71 8.52 -3.97 2.55
N VAL A 72 9.08 -2.84 2.99
CA VAL A 72 10.32 -2.81 3.76
C VAL A 72 10.14 -3.53 5.10
N LEU A 73 9.02 -3.28 5.78
CA LEU A 73 8.71 -3.98 7.02
C LEU A 73 8.48 -5.47 6.79
N ALA A 74 8.09 -5.94 5.61
CA ALA A 74 7.94 -7.38 5.38
C ALA A 74 9.24 -8.16 5.61
N PHE A 75 10.41 -7.55 5.44
CA PHE A 75 11.69 -8.22 5.64
C PHE A 75 12.15 -8.19 7.11
N PRO A 76 12.53 -9.36 7.67
CA PRO A 76 12.87 -9.48 9.09
C PRO A 76 14.09 -8.62 9.51
N ASP A 77 15.06 -8.44 8.61
CA ASP A 77 16.25 -7.60 8.86
C ASP A 77 15.89 -6.13 9.15
N ASN A 78 14.81 -5.63 8.55
CA ASN A 78 14.32 -4.26 8.73
C ASN A 78 13.41 -4.11 9.96
N ARG A 79 12.76 -5.19 10.44
CA ARG A 79 11.96 -5.17 11.67
C ARG A 79 12.82 -5.15 12.93
N ALA A 80 14.02 -5.70 12.90
CA ALA A 80 14.92 -5.66 14.05
C ALA A 80 15.26 -4.23 14.50
N MET A 81 15.13 -3.25 13.60
CA MET A 81 15.40 -1.83 13.85
C MET A 81 14.17 -1.03 14.31
N ILE A 82 12.96 -1.60 14.18
CA ILE A 82 11.68 -0.95 14.54
C ILE A 82 10.93 -1.91 15.48
N PRO A 83 10.90 -1.67 16.80
CA PRO A 83 10.21 -2.54 17.74
C PRO A 83 8.71 -2.44 17.53
N ILE A 84 8.16 -3.28 16.66
CA ILE A 84 6.72 -3.52 16.57
C ILE A 84 6.38 -4.38 17.78
N ALA A 85 5.64 -3.80 18.73
CA ALA A 85 5.22 -4.50 19.94
C ALA A 85 4.50 -5.79 19.58
N LYS A 86 4.82 -6.88 20.31
CA LYS A 86 4.21 -8.20 20.21
C LYS A 86 2.76 -8.21 20.76
N ASP A 87 1.88 -7.37 20.25
CA ASP A 87 0.51 -7.30 20.75
C ASP A 87 -0.40 -8.44 20.25
N ASP A 88 0.08 -9.30 19.34
CA ASP A 88 -0.66 -10.49 18.86
C ASP A 88 -0.43 -11.76 19.72
N GLU A 89 0.25 -11.68 20.88
CA GLU A 89 0.36 -12.80 21.83
C GLU A 89 -0.88 -12.97 22.76
N ARG A 90 -1.95 -12.19 22.59
CA ARG A 90 -3.24 -12.36 23.31
C ARG A 90 -4.26 -13.06 22.40
N ALA A 91 -4.91 -14.18 22.71
CA ALA A 91 -4.91 -15.05 23.88
C ALA A 91 -5.26 -16.46 23.37
N ARG A 92 -4.47 -17.46 23.76
CA ARG A 92 -4.91 -18.86 23.77
C ARG A 92 -5.26 -19.19 25.22
N GLU A 93 -6.51 -18.95 25.60
CA GLU A 93 -7.17 -19.58 26.74
C GLU A 93 -8.45 -20.25 26.24
#